data_AF-A0A7W8PIW7-F1
#
_entry.id   AF-A0A7W8PIW7-F1
#
_cell.length_a   1.000
_cell.length_b   1.000
_cell.length_c   1.000
_cell.angle_alpha   90.00
_cell.angle_beta   90.00
_cell.angle_gamma   90.00
#
_symmetry.space_group_name_H-M   'P 1'
#
loop_
_entity.id
_entity.type
_entity.pdbx_description
1 polymer ?
#
loop_
_entity_poly.entity_id
_entity_poly.type
_entity_poly.pdbx_seq_one_letter_code
_entity_poly.pdbx_strand_id
1 'polypeptide(L)' 'MRADTNYVAVVAFYRNPGSGDGWKYVIGKKKLDADKPLKISLMDQFLVPAGSAAHD' A
#
# COMPACT_ATOMS: atom_id res chain seq x y z
N MET A 1 14.45 -8.70 0.94
CA MET A 1 13.33 -9.53 0.42
C MET A 1 13.88 -10.84 -0.11
N ARG A 2 13.11 -11.93 -0.11
CA ARG A 2 13.57 -13.18 -0.74
C ARG A 2 13.73 -12.99 -2.25
N ALA A 3 14.59 -13.79 -2.86
CA ALA A 3 14.92 -13.66 -4.28
C ALA A 3 13.68 -13.82 -5.18
N ASP A 4 12.81 -14.77 -4.82
CA ASP A 4 11.58 -15.18 -5.50
C ASP A 4 10.34 -14.32 -5.17
N THR A 5 10.45 -13.33 -4.28
CA THR A 5 9.34 -12.43 -3.96
C THR A 5 8.94 -11.62 -5.20
N ASN A 6 7.69 -11.73 -5.64
CA ASN A 6 7.18 -10.99 -6.80
C ASN A 6 6.36 -9.75 -6.42
N TYR A 7 5.70 -9.80 -5.25
CA TYR A 7 4.81 -8.75 -4.76
C TYR A 7 5.01 -8.55 -3.26
N VAL A 8 4.66 -7.36 -2.81
CA VAL A 8 4.54 -6.99 -1.39
C VAL A 8 3.12 -6.48 -1.18
N ALA A 9 2.45 -6.98 -0.17
CA ALA A 9 1.17 -6.47 0.29
C ALA A 9 1.36 -5.79 1.66
N VAL A 10 0.73 -4.63 1.83
CA VAL A 10 0.60 -3.94 3.12
C VAL A 10 -0.88 -3.93 3.47
N VAL A 11 -1.19 -4.32 4.70
CA VAL A 11 -2.55 -4.51 5.20
C VAL A 11 -2.72 -3.70 6.48
N ALA A 12 -3.79 -2.92 6.56
CA ALA A 12 -4.17 -2.16 7.74
C ALA A 12 -5.47 -2.71 8.32
N PHE A 13 -5.46 -3.01 9.62
CA PHE A 13 -6.62 -3.52 10.35
C PHE A 13 -7.43 -2.35 10.92
N TYR A 14 -8.20 -1.67 10.07
CA TYR A 14 -9.13 -0.64 10.52
C TYR A 14 -10.30 -1.24 11.30
N ARG A 15 -10.80 -0.50 12.29
CA ARG A 15 -12.00 -0.89 13.06
C ARG A 15 -13.23 -1.09 12.18
N ASN A 16 -13.34 -0.29 11.11
CA ASN A 16 -14.31 -0.45 10.05
C ASN A 16 -13.52 -0.32 8.72
N PRO A 17 -13.26 -1.41 7.99
CA PRO A 17 -12.50 -1.36 6.74
C PRO A 17 -13.38 -1.09 5.49
N GLY A 18 -14.71 -0.97 5.66
CA GLY A 18 -15.64 -0.92 4.54
C GLY A 18 -15.72 -2.24 3.75
N SER A 19 -16.25 -2.19 2.52
CA SER A 19 -16.40 -3.35 1.63
C SER A 19 -15.42 -3.37 0.45
N GLY A 20 -14.59 -2.34 0.30
CA GLY A 20 -13.63 -2.20 -0.79
C GLY A 20 -12.21 -2.62 -0.42
N ASP A 21 -11.25 -2.24 -1.25
CA ASP A 21 -9.83 -2.58 -1.09
C ASP A 21 -9.02 -1.50 -0.36
N GLY A 22 -9.67 -0.49 0.23
CA GLY A 22 -8.99 0.62 0.93
C GLY A 22 -8.05 0.15 2.05
N TRP A 23 -8.36 -0.97 2.69
CA TRP A 23 -7.57 -1.55 3.78
C TRP A 23 -6.26 -2.23 3.32
N LYS A 24 -6.02 -2.38 2.01
CA LYS A 24 -4.82 -3.06 1.47
C LYS A 24 -4.16 -2.28 0.35
N TYR A 25 -2.84 -2.36 0.29
CA TYR A 25 -2.04 -1.89 -0.84
C TYR A 25 -1.12 -3.00 -1.34
N VAL A 26 -1.14 -3.26 -2.66
CA VAL A 26 -0.32 -4.31 -3.28
C VAL A 26 0.60 -3.69 -4.34
N ILE A 27 1.89 -3.97 -4.23
CA ILE A 27 2.90 -3.47 -5.16
C ILE A 27 3.81 -4.59 -5.64
N GLY A 28 4.09 -4.61 -6.94
CA GLY A 28 5.06 -5.54 -7.51
C GLY A 28 6.48 -5.13 -7.10
N LYS A 29 7.33 -6.11 -6.75
CA LYS A 29 8.74 -5.88 -6.35
C LYS A 29 9.50 -5.00 -7.35
N LYS A 30 9.23 -5.18 -8.65
CA LYS A 30 9.87 -4.40 -9.73
C LYS A 30 9.55 -2.89 -9.71
N LYS A 31 8.49 -2.47 -9.00
CA LYS A 31 8.10 -1.07 -8.83
C LYS A 31 8.69 -0.45 -7.57
N LEU A 32 9.42 -1.22 -6.76
CA LEU A 32 10.11 -0.73 -5.56
C LEU A 32 11.52 -0.30 -5.91
N ASP A 33 11.88 0.88 -5.43
CA ASP A 33 13.21 1.46 -5.53
C ASP A 33 13.95 1.24 -4.20
N ALA A 34 15.21 0.79 -4.28
CA ALA A 34 16.01 0.48 -3.10
C ALA A 34 16.44 1.74 -2.33
N ASP A 35 16.57 2.86 -3.03
CA ASP A 35 17.04 4.14 -2.49
C ASP A 35 15.89 5.12 -2.23
N LYS A 36 14.69 4.84 -2.78
CA LYS A 36 13.47 5.62 -2.55
C LYS A 36 12.41 4.76 -1.86
N PRO A 37 12.36 4.78 -0.51
CA PRO A 37 11.38 4.02 0.25
C PRO A 37 9.95 4.35 -0.17
N LEU A 38 9.13 3.32 -0.35
CA LEU A 38 7.69 3.49 -0.54
C LEU A 38 7.10 4.13 0.72
N LYS A 39 6.49 5.31 0.54
CA LYS A 39 5.75 5.99 1.61
C LYS A 39 4.27 5.69 1.46
N ILE A 40 3.65 5.26 2.56
CA ILE A 40 2.22 4.96 2.62
C ILE A 40 1.61 5.79 3.75
N SER A 41 0.49 6.43 3.47
CA SER A 41 -0.31 7.17 4.43
C SER A 41 -1.53 6.35 4.83
N LEU A 42 -1.81 6.32 6.13
CA LEU A 42 -3.05 5.81 6.70
C LEU A 42 -4.03 7.00 6.80
N MET A 43 -5.05 7.04 5.96
CA MET A 43 -6.03 8.13 5.93
C MET A 43 -7.43 7.54 6.12
N ASP A 44 -8.12 7.93 7.19
CA ASP A 44 -9.43 7.37 7.60
C ASP A 44 -9.44 5.83 7.63
N GLN A 45 -9.91 5.20 6.54
CA GLN A 45 -10.01 3.74 6.36
C GLN A 45 -9.22 3.25 5.13
N PHE A 46 -8.30 4.07 4.63
CA PHE A 46 -7.56 3.85 3.39
C PHE A 46 -6.05 3.88 3.59
N LEU A 47 -5.37 2.90 2.97
CA LEU A 47 -3.93 2.90 2.70
C LEU A 47 -3.67 3.58 1.36
N VAL A 48 -3.02 4.74 1.38
CA VAL A 48 -2.77 5.54 0.17
C VAL A 48 -1.26 5.71 -0.03
N PRO A 49 -0.70 5.43 -1.22
CA PRO A 49 0.69 5.76 -1.50
C PRO A 49 0.87 7.28 -1.50
N ALA A 50 1.87 7.77 -0.76
CA ALA A 50 2.14 9.19 -0.72
C ALA A 50 2.51 9.69 -2.13
N GLY A 51 1.72 10.63 -2.67
CA GLY A 51 1.88 11.18 -4.02
C GLY A 51 0.88 10.65 -5.06
N SER A 52 0.01 9.69 -4.70
CA SER A 52 -1.21 9.43 -5.48
C SER A 52 -2.27 10.41 -5.01
N ALA A 53 -2.83 11.23 -5.90
CA ALA A 53 -3.97 12.07 -5.55
C ALA A 53 -5.05 11.16 -4.95
N ALA A 54 -5.53 11.50 -3.76
CA ALA A 54 -6.70 10.85 -3.18
C ALA A 54 -7.80 10.96 -4.25
N HIS A 55 -8.30 9.82 -4.72
CA HIS A 55 -9.39 9.84 -5.68
C HIS A 55 -10.63 10.26 -4.89
N ASP A 56 -11.14 11.46 -5.17
CA ASP A 56 -12.43 11.97 -4.69
C ASP A 56 -13.58 11.02 -5.03
#